data_AF-A0AAJ6NR21-F1
#
_entry.id   AF-A0AAJ6NR21-F1
#
_cell.length_a   1.000
_cell.length_b   1.000
_cell.length_c   1.000
_cell.angle_alpha   90.00
_cell.angle_beta   90.00
_cell.angle_gamma   90.00
#
_symmetry.space_group_name_H-M   'P 1'
#
loop_
_entity.id
_entity.type
_entity.pdbx_description
1 polymer ?
#
loop_
_entity_poly.entity_id
_entity_poly.type
_entity_poly.pdbx_seq_one_letter_code
_entity_poly.pdbx_strand_id
1 'polypeptide(L)'
;MITQFNDELSAVATILRQSTVKVKSSVAGVGSGVIWQADGLIITNAHVATSNRATVELSDGRVFAAVRSHFDPQQDLAALKINATNLNTAIISDSDNLRIGELVLAVGNPLADSGAVTLGIVHTNHPRAVIADLQLYPGNSGGPLADCLGRVVGINTMIVNNLAVAIPSTTVNRFLHSSHRLQLGVTLQPVVLGRRTLGLLVLSILPCSIAENVGLQIGDVLLGVSGRALTHPDDLAKYLYQTHNSIPLQVLRNSQQFVVYITGKTVVEAT
;
A
#
# COMPACT_ATOMS: atom_id res chain seq x y z
N MET A 1 -18.89 -34.83 -12.09
CA MET A 1 -18.11 -34.46 -10.90
C MET A 1 -16.85 -33.67 -11.29
N ILE A 2 -15.94 -34.20 -12.12
CA ILE A 2 -14.74 -33.45 -12.58
C ILE A 2 -15.09 -32.26 -13.49
N THR A 3 -16.07 -32.41 -14.40
CA THR A 3 -16.57 -31.31 -15.25
C THR A 3 -17.14 -30.16 -14.42
N GLN A 4 -17.96 -30.49 -13.41
CA GLN A 4 -18.53 -29.51 -12.49
C GLN A 4 -17.46 -28.72 -11.73
N PHE A 5 -16.41 -29.38 -11.25
CA PHE A 5 -15.29 -28.70 -10.59
C PHE A 5 -14.57 -27.73 -11.55
N ASN A 6 -14.35 -28.13 -12.80
CA ASN A 6 -13.75 -27.26 -13.81
C ASN A 6 -14.64 -26.04 -14.11
N ASP A 7 -15.95 -26.23 -14.21
CA ASP A 7 -16.91 -25.17 -14.47
C ASP A 7 -16.94 -24.17 -13.30
N GLU A 8 -16.94 -24.66 -12.07
CA GLU A 8 -16.88 -23.85 -10.85
C GLU A 8 -15.56 -23.06 -10.76
N LEU A 9 -14.42 -23.70 -11.04
CA LEU A 9 -13.11 -23.04 -11.03
C LEU A 9 -13.03 -21.95 -12.12
N SER A 10 -13.59 -22.22 -13.31
CA SER A 10 -13.66 -21.27 -14.41
C SER A 10 -14.56 -20.06 -14.08
N ALA A 11 -15.67 -20.29 -13.38
CA ALA A 11 -16.53 -19.23 -12.89
C ALA A 11 -15.81 -18.33 -11.86
N VAL A 12 -15.10 -18.94 -10.91
CA VAL A 12 -14.28 -18.21 -9.92
C VAL A 12 -13.19 -17.38 -10.61
N ALA A 13 -12.46 -17.98 -11.56
CA ALA A 13 -11.46 -17.28 -12.35
C ALA A 13 -12.06 -16.08 -13.12
N THR A 14 -13.27 -16.23 -13.66
CA THR A 14 -13.98 -15.17 -14.37
C THR A 14 -14.31 -13.99 -13.46
N ILE A 15 -14.84 -14.25 -12.26
CA ILE A 15 -15.14 -13.22 -11.25
C ILE A 15 -13.87 -12.46 -10.87
N LEU A 16 -12.78 -13.19 -10.60
CA LEU A 16 -11.50 -12.58 -10.22
C LEU A 16 -10.91 -11.72 -11.35
N ARG A 17 -10.95 -12.19 -12.60
CA ARG A 17 -10.51 -11.42 -13.77
C ARG A 17 -11.27 -10.11 -13.93
N GLN A 18 -12.58 -10.12 -13.71
CA GLN A 18 -13.42 -8.92 -13.84
C GLN A 18 -13.07 -7.82 -12.82
N SER A 19 -12.60 -8.22 -11.63
CA SER A 19 -12.15 -7.29 -10.58
C SER A 19 -10.65 -6.97 -10.63
N THR A 20 -9.89 -7.62 -11.51
CA THR A 20 -8.45 -7.42 -11.67
C THR A 20 -8.19 -6.43 -12.80
N VAL A 21 -7.32 -5.46 -12.55
CA VAL A 21 -6.96 -4.43 -13.53
C VAL A 21 -5.48 -4.49 -13.85
N LYS A 22 -5.10 -3.96 -15.00
CA LYS A 22 -3.69 -3.74 -15.37
C LYS A 22 -3.28 -2.33 -14.96
N VAL A 23 -2.18 -2.21 -14.23
CA VAL A 23 -1.65 -0.93 -13.72
C VAL A 23 -0.34 -0.61 -14.43
N LYS A 24 -0.22 0.61 -14.96
CA LYS A 24 0.98 1.12 -15.63
C LYS A 24 1.39 2.45 -14.98
N SER A 25 2.51 2.48 -14.24
CA SER A 25 2.93 3.65 -13.44
C SER A 25 4.10 4.46 -14.02
N SER A 26 4.70 4.01 -15.12
CA SER A 26 5.76 4.68 -15.89
C SER A 26 6.14 3.75 -17.07
N VAL A 27 7.21 4.06 -17.80
CA VAL A 27 7.71 3.19 -18.90
C VAL A 27 8.11 1.79 -18.41
N ALA A 28 8.40 1.61 -17.11
CA ALA A 28 8.89 0.33 -16.55
C ALA A 28 7.97 -0.36 -15.53
N GLY A 29 7.07 0.38 -14.87
CA GLY A 29 6.19 -0.18 -13.84
C GLY A 29 4.90 -0.75 -14.43
N VAL A 30 4.88 -2.05 -14.74
CA VAL A 30 3.67 -2.79 -15.16
C VAL A 30 3.34 -3.86 -14.12
N GLY A 31 2.09 -3.86 -13.66
CA GLY A 31 1.59 -4.85 -12.71
C GLY A 31 0.08 -4.98 -12.79
N SER A 32 -0.50 -5.54 -11.73
CA SER A 32 -1.94 -5.69 -11.56
C SER A 32 -2.47 -4.84 -10.41
N GLY A 33 -3.78 -4.70 -10.35
CA GLY A 33 -4.49 -4.10 -9.23
C GLY A 33 -5.82 -4.81 -9.01
N VAL A 34 -6.44 -4.58 -7.87
CA VAL A 34 -7.76 -5.09 -7.51
C VAL A 34 -8.72 -3.93 -7.32
N ILE A 35 -9.86 -3.95 -8.02
CA ILE A 35 -10.96 -3.00 -7.79
C ILE A 35 -11.57 -3.32 -6.42
N TRP A 36 -11.19 -2.53 -5.41
CA TRP A 36 -11.50 -2.79 -4.01
C TRP A 36 -12.84 -2.19 -3.59
N GLN A 37 -13.23 -1.06 -4.18
CA GLN A 37 -14.53 -0.41 -3.93
C GLN A 37 -15.17 0.06 -5.23
N ALA A 38 -16.51 0.11 -5.22
CA ALA A 38 -17.32 0.47 -6.39
C ALA A 38 -17.14 1.91 -6.85
N ASP A 39 -16.59 2.75 -5.98
CA ASP A 39 -16.31 4.16 -6.24
C ASP A 39 -14.97 4.38 -6.97
N GLY A 40 -14.30 3.32 -7.43
CA GLY A 40 -13.04 3.37 -8.17
C GLY A 40 -11.78 3.33 -7.33
N LEU A 41 -11.86 2.90 -6.05
CA LEU A 41 -10.67 2.56 -5.27
C LEU A 41 -10.04 1.26 -5.77
N ILE A 42 -8.74 1.30 -6.07
CA ILE A 42 -7.96 0.15 -6.53
C ILE A 42 -6.78 -0.06 -5.58
N ILE A 43 -6.52 -1.30 -5.19
CA ILE A 43 -5.32 -1.68 -4.42
C ILE A 43 -4.31 -2.33 -5.35
N THR A 44 -3.04 -1.97 -5.19
CA THR A 44 -1.90 -2.54 -5.90
C THR A 44 -0.67 -2.49 -4.99
N ASN A 45 0.48 -2.94 -5.49
CA ASN A 45 1.73 -2.82 -4.75
C ASN A 45 2.36 -1.44 -4.88
N ALA A 46 3.12 -1.05 -3.85
CA ALA A 46 3.88 0.20 -3.85
C ALA A 46 4.94 0.23 -4.96
N HIS A 47 5.63 -0.90 -5.18
CA HIS A 47 6.61 -1.01 -6.27
C HIS A 47 5.99 -1.02 -7.68
N VAL A 48 4.69 -1.32 -7.81
CA VAL A 48 3.96 -1.20 -9.09
C VAL A 48 3.55 0.24 -9.34
N ALA A 49 3.01 0.92 -8.32
CA ALA A 49 2.56 2.30 -8.40
C ALA A 49 3.59 3.27 -7.83
N THR A 50 4.76 3.40 -8.48
CA THR A 50 5.88 4.25 -8.02
C THR A 50 5.62 5.75 -8.23
N SER A 51 4.86 6.12 -9.26
CA SER A 51 4.46 7.50 -9.55
C SER A 51 3.13 7.87 -8.89
N ASN A 52 2.89 9.17 -8.68
CA ASN A 52 1.60 9.69 -8.22
C ASN A 52 0.47 9.48 -9.25
N ARG A 53 0.84 9.31 -10.52
CA ARG A 53 -0.10 9.08 -11.64
C ARG A 53 0.17 7.70 -12.23
N ALA A 54 -0.90 7.00 -12.58
CA ALA A 54 -0.84 5.74 -13.29
C ALA A 54 -1.97 5.68 -14.32
N THR A 55 -1.85 4.73 -15.25
CA THR A 55 -2.94 4.32 -16.13
C THR A 55 -3.47 2.98 -15.66
N VAL A 56 -4.78 2.87 -15.52
CA VAL A 56 -5.50 1.65 -15.17
C VAL A 56 -6.30 1.20 -16.39
N GLU A 57 -6.14 -0.05 -16.78
CA GLU A 57 -6.89 -0.71 -17.85
C GLU A 57 -7.73 -1.83 -17.23
N LEU A 58 -9.05 -1.73 -17.37
CA LEU A 58 -10.02 -2.69 -16.84
C LEU A 58 -10.08 -3.94 -17.73
N SER A 59 -10.68 -5.01 -17.21
CA SER A 59 -10.87 -6.27 -17.95
C SER A 59 -11.74 -6.13 -19.22
N ASP A 60 -12.60 -5.10 -19.27
CA ASP A 60 -13.46 -4.77 -20.41
C ASP A 60 -12.77 -3.87 -21.45
N GLY A 61 -11.50 -3.53 -21.24
CA GLY A 61 -10.70 -2.69 -22.13
C GLY A 61 -10.82 -1.19 -21.89
N ARG A 62 -11.68 -0.73 -20.97
CA ARG A 62 -11.73 0.70 -20.60
C ARG A 62 -10.43 1.11 -19.93
N VAL A 63 -9.95 2.31 -20.26
CA VAL A 63 -8.68 2.86 -19.75
C VAL A 63 -8.95 4.16 -19.01
N PHE A 64 -8.38 4.31 -17.82
CA PHE A 64 -8.57 5.45 -16.94
C PHE A 64 -7.23 5.99 -16.44
N ALA A 65 -7.15 7.32 -16.34
CA ALA A 65 -6.13 7.96 -15.53
C ALA A 65 -6.43 7.71 -14.05
N ALA A 66 -5.40 7.30 -13.30
CA ALA A 66 -5.48 7.02 -11.89
C ALA A 66 -4.54 7.93 -11.09
N VAL A 67 -4.98 8.29 -9.88
CA VAL A 67 -4.19 9.07 -8.92
C VAL A 67 -3.96 8.24 -7.68
N ARG A 68 -2.73 8.21 -7.17
CA ARG A 68 -2.42 7.52 -5.94
C ARG A 68 -3.00 8.27 -4.74
N SER A 69 -3.89 7.62 -3.99
CA SER A 69 -4.54 8.17 -2.79
C SER A 69 -3.82 7.77 -1.50
N HIS A 70 -3.21 6.58 -1.46
CA HIS A 70 -2.43 6.09 -0.33
C HIS A 70 -1.17 5.39 -0.81
N PHE A 71 -0.11 5.42 -0.01
CA PHE A 71 1.17 4.79 -0.32
C PHE A 71 1.88 4.36 0.95
N ASP A 72 2.20 3.08 1.06
CA ASP A 72 3.00 2.50 2.14
C ASP A 72 4.05 1.54 1.53
N PRO A 73 5.27 2.02 1.25
CA PRO A 73 6.33 1.19 0.72
C PRO A 73 6.87 0.17 1.74
N GLN A 74 6.60 0.34 3.05
CA GLN A 74 7.04 -0.64 4.06
C GLN A 74 6.18 -1.90 4.02
N GLN A 75 4.88 -1.75 3.72
CA GLN A 75 3.94 -2.86 3.53
C GLN A 75 3.80 -3.25 2.05
N ASP A 76 4.51 -2.58 1.16
CA ASP A 76 4.38 -2.71 -0.29
C ASP A 76 2.94 -2.56 -0.80
N LEU A 77 2.20 -1.58 -0.26
CA LEU A 77 0.82 -1.26 -0.65
C LEU A 77 0.70 0.14 -1.23
N ALA A 78 -0.14 0.27 -2.25
CA ALA A 78 -0.61 1.54 -2.77
C ALA A 78 -2.11 1.47 -3.06
N ALA A 79 -2.80 2.58 -2.84
CA ALA A 79 -4.17 2.76 -3.28
C ALA A 79 -4.20 3.77 -4.43
N LEU A 80 -4.88 3.42 -5.51
CA LEU A 80 -5.15 4.26 -6.67
C LEU A 80 -6.64 4.60 -6.71
N LYS A 81 -6.95 5.78 -7.25
CA LYS A 81 -8.31 6.25 -7.47
C LYS A 81 -8.52 6.53 -8.95
N ILE A 82 -9.57 5.96 -9.53
CA ILE A 82 -10.06 6.28 -10.86
C ILE A 82 -11.45 6.91 -10.76
N ASN A 83 -11.82 7.72 -11.76
CA ASN A 83 -13.19 8.20 -11.90
C ASN A 83 -13.92 7.34 -12.93
N ALA A 84 -14.65 6.33 -12.44
CA ALA A 84 -15.37 5.38 -13.26
C ALA A 84 -16.62 4.87 -12.52
N THR A 85 -17.64 4.50 -13.29
CA THR A 85 -18.86 3.83 -12.79
C THR A 85 -18.99 2.45 -13.42
N ASN A 86 -19.93 1.64 -12.92
CA ASN A 86 -20.18 0.27 -13.38
C ASN A 86 -18.89 -0.57 -13.34
N LEU A 87 -18.30 -0.64 -12.14
CA LEU A 87 -17.09 -1.41 -11.87
C LEU A 87 -17.48 -2.76 -11.27
N ASN A 88 -16.81 -3.84 -11.71
CA ASN A 88 -16.90 -5.14 -11.08
C ASN A 88 -15.96 -5.17 -9.87
N THR A 89 -16.49 -4.99 -8.68
CA THR A 89 -15.71 -4.94 -7.45
C THR A 89 -15.37 -6.33 -6.94
N ALA A 90 -14.17 -6.50 -6.40
CA ALA A 90 -13.80 -7.70 -5.68
C ALA A 90 -14.68 -7.89 -4.44
N ILE A 91 -15.03 -9.14 -4.15
CA ILE A 91 -15.60 -9.53 -2.86
C ILE A 91 -14.42 -9.77 -1.92
N ILE A 92 -14.33 -9.04 -0.83
CA ILE A 92 -13.22 -9.16 0.13
C ILE A 92 -13.62 -10.11 1.25
N SER A 93 -12.75 -11.06 1.60
CA SER A 93 -12.89 -11.90 2.78
C SER A 93 -11.80 -11.55 3.80
N ASP A 94 -12.12 -11.73 5.07
CA ASP A 94 -11.16 -11.62 6.16
C ASP A 94 -10.11 -12.74 6.04
N SER A 95 -8.85 -12.35 5.86
CA SER A 95 -7.72 -13.26 5.72
C SER A 95 -7.41 -14.03 7.00
N ASP A 96 -7.85 -13.56 8.18
CA ASP A 96 -7.61 -14.26 9.44
C ASP A 96 -8.42 -15.58 9.51
N ASN A 97 -9.46 -15.71 8.70
CA ASN A 97 -10.26 -16.93 8.56
C ASN A 97 -9.66 -17.95 7.58
N LEU A 98 -8.64 -17.58 6.80
CA LEU A 98 -7.99 -18.44 5.81
C LEU A 98 -7.20 -19.55 6.52
N ARG A 99 -7.49 -20.82 6.22
CA ARG A 99 -6.79 -21.95 6.84
C ARG A 99 -5.62 -22.43 5.99
N ILE A 100 -4.59 -22.93 6.67
CA ILE A 100 -3.50 -23.68 6.04
C ILE A 100 -4.09 -24.92 5.35
N GLY A 101 -3.68 -25.18 4.11
CA GLY A 101 -4.19 -26.27 3.27
C GLY A 101 -5.41 -25.90 2.43
N GLU A 102 -5.99 -24.69 2.55
CA GLU A 102 -7.04 -24.24 1.64
C GLU A 102 -6.50 -23.98 0.22
N LEU A 103 -7.36 -24.23 -0.77
CA LEU A 103 -7.10 -23.85 -2.16
C LEU A 103 -7.19 -22.33 -2.30
N VAL A 104 -6.22 -21.76 -2.99
CA VAL A 104 -6.17 -20.33 -3.31
C VAL A 104 -5.82 -20.13 -4.78
N LEU A 105 -6.40 -19.08 -5.35
CA LEU A 105 -6.15 -18.65 -6.71
C LEU A 105 -5.43 -17.31 -6.70
N ALA A 106 -4.48 -17.14 -7.62
CA ALA A 106 -3.90 -15.85 -7.94
C ALA A 106 -4.29 -15.44 -9.35
N VAL A 107 -4.64 -14.17 -9.53
CA VAL A 107 -4.90 -13.59 -10.85
C VAL A 107 -3.96 -12.41 -11.09
N GLY A 108 -3.50 -12.26 -12.33
CA GLY A 108 -2.67 -11.13 -12.71
C GLY A 108 -2.61 -10.93 -14.22
N ASN A 109 -1.76 -10.01 -14.66
CA ASN A 109 -1.58 -9.67 -16.07
C ASN A 109 -0.12 -9.85 -16.49
N PRO A 110 0.44 -11.07 -16.44
CA PRO A 110 1.83 -11.33 -16.83
C PRO A 110 2.02 -11.22 -18.34
N LEU A 111 3.15 -10.64 -18.76
CA LEU A 111 3.67 -10.72 -20.15
C LEU A 111 2.65 -10.40 -21.27
N ALA A 112 1.73 -9.46 -21.04
CA ALA A 112 0.63 -9.04 -21.93
C ALA A 112 -0.59 -9.99 -22.01
N ASP A 113 -0.57 -11.15 -21.37
CA ASP A 113 -1.77 -11.98 -21.17
C ASP A 113 -2.61 -11.39 -20.02
N SER A 114 -3.80 -10.88 -20.35
CA SER A 114 -4.70 -10.33 -19.36
C SER A 114 -5.41 -11.44 -18.57
N GLY A 115 -5.29 -11.39 -17.25
CA GLY A 115 -6.04 -12.28 -16.36
C GLY A 115 -5.54 -13.73 -16.31
N ALA A 116 -4.23 -13.96 -16.37
CA ALA A 116 -3.66 -15.28 -16.10
C ALA A 116 -4.04 -15.74 -14.69
N VAL A 117 -4.45 -17.00 -14.55
CA VAL A 117 -4.89 -17.58 -13.28
C VAL A 117 -3.97 -18.73 -12.90
N THR A 118 -3.51 -18.73 -11.66
CA THR A 118 -2.79 -19.86 -11.05
C THR A 118 -3.53 -20.35 -9.82
N LEU A 119 -3.44 -21.66 -9.54
CA LEU A 119 -4.08 -22.33 -8.41
C LEU A 119 -2.98 -22.96 -7.55
N GLY A 120 -3.17 -22.93 -6.24
CA GLY A 120 -2.31 -23.63 -5.30
C GLY A 120 -2.91 -23.74 -3.92
N ILE A 121 -2.06 -23.97 -2.93
CA ILE A 121 -2.48 -24.21 -1.54
C ILE A 121 -1.80 -23.26 -0.56
N VAL A 122 -2.51 -22.88 0.50
CA VAL A 122 -1.97 -22.05 1.58
C VAL A 122 -0.99 -22.87 2.42
N HIS A 123 0.25 -22.40 2.52
CA HIS A 123 1.30 -22.95 3.38
C HIS A 123 1.35 -22.28 4.75
N THR A 124 1.15 -20.96 4.80
CA THR A 124 1.22 -20.19 6.04
C THR A 124 0.25 -19.02 5.96
N ASN A 125 -0.44 -18.76 7.07
CA ASN A 125 -1.24 -17.56 7.26
C ASN A 125 -0.73 -16.82 8.49
N HIS A 126 -0.13 -15.64 8.29
CA HIS A 126 0.40 -14.78 9.34
C HIS A 126 -0.13 -13.35 9.14
N PRO A 127 -0.33 -12.54 10.20
CA PRO A 127 -0.78 -11.14 10.10
C PRO A 127 0.02 -10.22 9.16
N ARG A 128 1.18 -10.66 8.65
CA ARG A 128 2.06 -9.89 7.76
C ARG A 128 2.14 -10.48 6.35
N ALA A 129 1.78 -11.74 6.18
CA ALA A 129 1.95 -12.46 4.93
C ALA A 129 1.07 -13.72 4.89
N VAL A 130 0.39 -13.92 3.78
CA VAL A 130 -0.10 -15.23 3.35
C VAL A 130 0.97 -15.82 2.42
N ILE A 131 1.37 -17.06 2.70
CA ILE A 131 2.36 -17.78 1.89
C ILE A 131 1.66 -18.99 1.27
N ALA A 132 1.80 -19.17 -0.03
CA ALA A 132 1.16 -20.24 -0.78
C ALA A 132 2.13 -20.92 -1.76
N ASP A 133 1.91 -22.21 -2.00
CA ASP A 133 2.55 -22.95 -3.08
C ASP A 133 1.75 -22.77 -4.36
N LEU A 134 2.01 -21.64 -5.02
CA LEU A 134 1.48 -21.32 -6.34
C LEU A 134 2.51 -20.53 -7.12
N GLN A 135 2.43 -20.61 -8.44
CA GLN A 135 3.31 -19.87 -9.33
C GLN A 135 2.84 -18.42 -9.48
N LEU A 136 3.78 -17.49 -9.32
CA LEU A 136 3.61 -16.10 -9.72
C LEU A 136 4.63 -15.74 -10.80
N TYR A 137 4.27 -14.80 -11.67
CA TYR A 137 5.15 -14.23 -12.67
C TYR A 137 5.12 -12.70 -12.58
N PRO A 138 6.14 -11.99 -13.10
CA PRO A 138 6.07 -10.54 -13.27
C PRO A 138 4.76 -10.14 -13.96
N GLY A 139 4.01 -9.22 -13.34
CA GLY A 139 2.66 -8.84 -13.76
C GLY A 139 1.55 -9.33 -12.82
N ASN A 140 1.81 -10.32 -11.96
CA ASN A 140 0.87 -10.72 -10.90
C ASN A 140 0.92 -9.82 -9.67
N SER A 141 2.04 -9.14 -9.45
CA SER A 141 2.20 -8.17 -8.35
C SER A 141 1.07 -7.13 -8.40
N GLY A 142 0.36 -6.99 -7.28
CA GLY A 142 -0.77 -6.11 -7.07
C GLY A 142 -2.12 -6.74 -7.41
N GLY A 143 -2.14 -7.92 -8.03
CA GLY A 143 -3.35 -8.69 -8.31
C GLY A 143 -3.85 -9.48 -7.10
N PRO A 144 -5.06 -10.06 -7.16
CA PRO A 144 -5.68 -10.71 -6.00
C PRO A 144 -5.07 -12.08 -5.72
N LEU A 145 -4.92 -12.39 -4.44
CA LEU A 145 -4.96 -13.75 -3.91
C LEU A 145 -6.37 -13.99 -3.36
N ALA A 146 -7.04 -15.05 -3.80
CA ALA A 146 -8.42 -15.34 -3.45
C ALA A 146 -8.63 -16.79 -3.03
N ASP A 147 -9.65 -17.01 -2.21
CA ASP A 147 -10.10 -18.36 -1.86
C ASP A 147 -10.89 -19.03 -3.00
N CYS A 148 -11.29 -20.29 -2.79
CA CYS A 148 -12.05 -21.07 -3.77
C CYS A 148 -13.47 -20.54 -4.04
N LEU A 149 -13.94 -19.53 -3.31
CA LEU A 149 -15.22 -18.85 -3.56
C LEU A 149 -15.02 -17.54 -4.36
N GLY A 150 -13.79 -17.23 -4.77
CA GLY A 150 -13.46 -15.99 -5.47
C GLY A 150 -13.43 -14.76 -4.57
N ARG A 151 -13.36 -14.95 -3.25
CA ARG A 151 -13.22 -13.83 -2.31
C ARG A 151 -11.76 -13.53 -2.11
N VAL A 152 -11.38 -12.26 -2.29
CA VAL A 152 -10.01 -11.80 -2.15
C VAL A 152 -9.60 -11.82 -0.68
N VAL A 153 -8.55 -12.57 -0.38
CA VAL A 153 -7.94 -12.71 0.95
C VAL A 153 -6.58 -12.02 1.04
N GLY A 154 -6.05 -11.50 -0.07
CA GLY A 154 -4.82 -10.73 -0.06
C GLY A 154 -4.43 -10.17 -1.42
N ILE A 155 -3.29 -9.48 -1.45
CA ILE A 155 -2.70 -8.88 -2.65
C ILE A 155 -1.35 -9.53 -2.91
N ASN A 156 -1.19 -10.19 -4.06
CA ASN A 156 0.07 -10.81 -4.45
C ASN A 156 1.17 -9.75 -4.51
N THR A 157 2.36 -10.04 -3.97
CA THR A 157 3.50 -9.10 -3.99
C THR A 157 4.74 -9.71 -4.64
N MET A 158 5.25 -10.81 -4.10
CA MET A 158 6.56 -11.34 -4.48
C MET A 158 6.63 -12.87 -4.33
N ILE A 159 7.79 -13.42 -4.69
CA ILE A 159 8.13 -14.83 -4.49
C ILE A 159 9.33 -14.91 -3.55
N VAL A 160 9.23 -15.75 -2.53
CA VAL A 160 10.32 -16.03 -1.58
C VAL A 160 10.51 -17.53 -1.50
N ASN A 161 11.72 -18.02 -1.80
CA ASN A 161 12.06 -19.45 -1.79
C ASN A 161 11.05 -20.32 -2.57
N ASN A 162 10.69 -19.89 -3.78
CA ASN A 162 9.67 -20.50 -4.66
C ASN A 162 8.23 -20.51 -4.13
N LEU A 163 7.95 -19.84 -3.01
CA LEU A 163 6.59 -19.68 -2.50
C LEU A 163 6.07 -18.28 -2.81
N ALA A 164 4.81 -18.22 -3.23
CA ALA A 164 4.10 -16.97 -3.42
C ALA A 164 3.82 -16.30 -2.08
N VAL A 165 4.02 -14.99 -2.03
CA VAL A 165 3.72 -14.16 -0.86
C VAL A 165 2.66 -13.13 -1.24
N ALA A 166 1.62 -13.03 -0.42
CA ALA A 166 0.58 -12.03 -0.53
C ALA A 166 0.42 -11.25 0.77
N ILE A 167 0.10 -9.96 0.64
CA ILE A 167 -0.24 -9.08 1.77
C ILE A 167 -1.68 -9.40 2.19
N PRO A 168 -1.96 -9.76 3.45
CA PRO A 168 -3.29 -10.17 3.89
C PRO A 168 -4.34 -9.06 3.73
N SER A 169 -5.59 -9.41 3.43
CA SER A 169 -6.69 -8.44 3.29
C SER A 169 -6.95 -7.63 4.57
N THR A 170 -6.70 -8.20 5.75
CA THR A 170 -6.78 -7.46 7.02
C THR A 170 -5.72 -6.36 7.12
N THR A 171 -4.52 -6.59 6.56
CA THR A 171 -3.47 -5.58 6.44
C THR A 171 -3.85 -4.50 5.42
N VAL A 172 -4.47 -4.87 4.30
CA VAL A 172 -5.02 -3.90 3.32
C VAL A 172 -6.10 -3.02 3.95
N ASN A 173 -7.03 -3.62 4.71
CA ASN A 173 -8.05 -2.88 5.42
C ASN A 173 -7.42 -1.93 6.44
N ARG A 174 -6.43 -2.38 7.22
CA ARG A 174 -5.70 -1.50 8.15
C ARG A 174 -5.02 -0.35 7.41
N PHE A 175 -4.40 -0.62 6.26
CA PHE A 175 -3.77 0.39 5.40
C PHE A 175 -4.79 1.44 4.93
N LEU A 176 -5.98 1.04 4.49
CA LEU A 176 -7.03 1.98 4.06
C LEU A 176 -7.63 2.81 5.19
N HIS A 177 -7.76 2.21 6.38
CA HIS A 177 -8.24 2.92 7.57
C HIS A 177 -7.12 3.66 8.33
N SER A 178 -5.87 3.49 7.90
CA SER A 178 -4.71 4.17 8.50
C SER A 178 -4.61 5.64 8.12
N SER A 179 -5.73 6.27 7.75
CA SER A 179 -5.92 7.64 7.25
C SER A 179 -5.37 8.76 8.16
N HIS A 180 -4.55 8.43 9.16
CA HIS A 180 -4.00 9.33 10.16
C HIS A 180 -2.49 9.20 10.36
N ARG A 181 -1.74 8.37 9.61
CA ARG A 181 -0.26 8.41 9.71
C ARG A 181 0.31 9.46 8.76
N LEU A 182 0.39 10.70 9.22
CA LEU A 182 1.18 11.74 8.58
C LEU A 182 2.61 11.23 8.40
N GLN A 183 3.04 10.96 7.17
CA GLN A 183 4.41 10.58 6.87
C GLN A 183 5.22 11.84 6.58
N LEU A 184 6.15 12.16 7.48
CA LEU A 184 7.00 13.34 7.35
C LEU A 184 7.98 13.21 6.17
N GLY A 185 8.43 12.00 5.86
CA GLY A 185 9.38 11.73 4.77
C GLY A 185 10.84 12.02 5.13
N VAL A 186 11.24 11.64 6.34
CA VAL A 186 12.61 11.83 6.86
C VAL A 186 13.20 10.53 7.39
N THR A 187 14.53 10.40 7.30
CA THR A 187 15.28 9.42 8.11
C THR A 187 15.78 10.10 9.37
N LEU A 188 15.50 9.50 10.53
CA LEU A 188 15.82 10.08 11.83
C LEU A 188 16.79 9.20 12.62
N GLN A 189 17.71 9.85 13.32
CA GLN A 189 18.60 9.20 14.29
C GLN A 189 18.41 9.83 15.67
N PRO A 190 18.12 9.03 16.71
CA PRO A 190 18.09 9.52 18.08
C PRO A 190 19.45 10.09 18.49
N VAL A 191 19.45 11.30 19.05
CA VAL A 191 20.65 11.98 19.57
C VAL A 191 20.37 12.49 20.98
N VAL A 192 21.39 12.45 21.84
CA VAL A 192 21.28 12.97 23.21
C VAL A 192 21.76 14.42 23.22
N LEU A 193 20.86 15.33 23.60
CA LEU A 193 21.13 16.75 23.76
C LEU A 193 21.31 17.04 25.25
N GLY A 194 22.55 17.23 25.69
CA GLY A 194 22.86 17.52 27.09
C GLY A 194 22.54 16.36 28.04
N ARG A 195 22.11 16.66 29.28
CA ARG A 195 22.07 15.64 30.35
C ARG A 195 20.91 14.65 30.29
N ARG A 196 19.76 14.96 29.64
CA ARG A 196 18.57 14.08 29.57
C ARG A 196 17.61 14.35 28.40
N THR A 197 17.93 15.22 27.45
CA THR A 197 16.99 15.58 26.38
C THR A 197 17.25 14.72 25.16
N LEU A 198 16.24 14.00 24.69
CA LEU A 198 16.32 13.28 23.42
C LEU A 198 15.96 14.24 22.28
N GLY A 199 16.76 14.24 21.22
CA GLY A 199 16.42 14.84 19.94
C GLY A 199 16.40 13.77 18.84
N LEU A 200 15.75 14.05 17.72
CA LEU A 200 15.82 13.21 16.51
C LEU A 200 16.50 14.00 15.40
N LEU A 201 17.73 13.60 15.05
CA LEU A 201 18.52 14.20 13.98
C LEU A 201 18.00 13.75 12.61
N VAL A 202 17.76 14.70 11.71
CA VAL A 202 17.36 14.45 10.32
C VAL A 202 18.59 14.10 9.47
N LEU A 203 18.65 12.84 9.01
CA LEU A 203 19.74 12.32 8.17
C LEU A 203 19.45 12.45 6.68
N SER A 204 18.18 12.32 6.29
CA SER A 204 17.75 12.48 4.90
C SER A 204 16.31 12.96 4.82
N ILE A 205 15.98 13.56 3.68
CA ILE A 205 14.65 14.05 3.34
C ILE A 205 14.27 13.41 2.00
N LEU A 206 13.07 12.82 1.96
CA LEU A 206 12.50 12.26 0.75
C LEU A 206 12.00 13.42 -0.15
N PRO A 207 12.30 13.43 -1.46
CA PRO A 207 11.75 14.40 -2.39
C PRO A 207 10.21 14.36 -2.44
N CYS A 208 9.60 15.52 -2.66
CA CYS A 208 8.15 15.78 -2.66
C CYS A 208 7.45 15.38 -1.35
N SER A 209 8.18 15.29 -0.22
CA SER A 209 7.62 14.94 1.08
C SER A 209 7.10 16.14 1.86
N ILE A 210 6.37 15.88 2.95
CA ILE A 210 5.92 16.96 3.84
C ILE A 210 7.13 17.69 4.43
N ALA A 211 8.18 16.98 4.85
CA ALA A 211 9.41 17.55 5.38
C ALA A 211 10.06 18.54 4.41
N GLU A 212 10.17 18.18 3.14
CA GLU A 212 10.70 19.06 2.10
C GLU A 212 9.80 20.30 1.93
N ASN A 213 8.50 20.09 1.80
CA ASN A 213 7.52 21.16 1.60
C ASN A 213 7.46 22.17 2.76
N VAL A 214 7.71 21.72 4.00
CA VAL A 214 7.74 22.59 5.18
C VAL A 214 9.14 23.14 5.50
N GLY A 215 10.13 22.85 4.64
CA GLY A 215 11.47 23.42 4.73
C GLY A 215 12.38 22.81 5.80
N LEU A 216 12.15 21.56 6.20
CA LEU A 216 13.13 20.80 6.98
C LEU A 216 14.41 20.60 6.15
N GLN A 217 15.54 20.46 6.85
CA GLN A 217 16.86 20.29 6.24
C GLN A 217 17.60 19.12 6.89
N ILE A 218 18.50 18.51 6.12
CA ILE A 218 19.46 17.55 6.67
C ILE A 218 20.30 18.27 7.73
N GLY A 219 20.45 17.65 8.90
CA GLY A 219 21.12 18.24 10.05
C GLY A 219 20.20 18.91 11.06
N ASP A 220 18.91 19.09 10.76
CA ASP A 220 17.92 19.55 11.74
C ASP A 220 17.77 18.54 12.88
N VAL A 221 17.55 19.03 14.10
CA VAL A 221 17.23 18.17 15.25
C VAL A 221 15.81 18.47 15.74
N LEU A 222 14.95 17.46 15.70
CA LEU A 222 13.59 17.55 16.21
C LEU A 222 13.61 17.39 17.72
N LEU A 223 13.04 18.35 18.44
CA LEU A 223 13.03 18.41 19.91
C LEU A 223 11.69 17.99 20.50
N GLY A 224 10.60 18.24 19.77
CA GLY A 224 9.26 18.14 20.32
C GLY A 224 8.17 18.27 19.28
N VAL A 225 6.99 17.79 19.64
CA VAL A 225 5.77 17.84 18.80
C VAL A 225 4.64 18.38 19.66
N SER A 226 3.88 19.35 19.16
CA SER A 226 2.72 19.93 19.86
C SER A 226 3.05 20.42 21.28
N GLY A 227 4.24 21.02 21.46
CA GLY A 227 4.72 21.52 22.76
C GLY A 227 5.19 20.45 23.74
N ARG A 228 5.21 19.17 23.34
CA ARG A 228 5.73 18.05 24.15
C ARG A 228 7.11 17.65 23.67
N ALA A 229 8.06 17.53 24.61
CA ALA A 229 9.41 17.05 24.30
C ALA A 229 9.40 15.58 23.87
N LEU A 230 10.29 15.22 22.95
CA LEU A 230 10.53 13.83 22.58
C LEU A 230 11.36 13.16 23.67
N THR A 231 10.92 11.99 24.12
CA THR A 231 11.56 11.22 25.19
C THR A 231 11.92 9.80 24.74
N HIS A 232 11.23 9.29 23.71
CA HIS A 232 11.46 8.01 23.06
C HIS A 232 11.56 8.19 21.53
N PRO A 233 12.36 7.36 20.82
CA PRO A 233 12.41 7.36 19.36
C PRO A 233 11.04 7.27 18.66
N ASP A 234 10.09 6.56 19.28
CA ASP A 234 8.76 6.32 18.72
C ASP A 234 7.75 7.44 19.01
N ASP A 235 8.10 8.43 19.84
CA ASP A 235 7.16 9.48 20.26
C ASP A 235 6.67 10.30 19.07
N LEU A 236 7.56 10.63 18.14
CA LEU A 236 7.19 11.37 16.94
C LEU A 236 6.14 10.61 16.13
N ALA A 237 6.33 9.30 15.92
CA ALA A 237 5.36 8.48 15.20
C ALA A 237 4.00 8.49 15.90
N LYS A 238 3.97 8.30 17.23
CA LYS A 238 2.73 8.35 18.04
C LYS A 238 1.98 9.66 17.90
N TYR A 239 2.68 10.80 17.90
CA TYR A 239 2.04 12.11 17.75
C TYR A 239 1.54 12.36 16.33
N LEU A 240 2.28 11.92 15.31
CA LEU A 240 1.82 12.00 13.92
C LEU A 240 0.57 11.15 13.67
N TYR A 241 0.33 10.08 14.45
CA TYR A 241 -0.89 9.25 14.39
C TYR A 241 -2.14 9.91 14.99
N GLN A 242 -2.00 10.84 15.95
CA GLN A 242 -3.12 11.26 16.82
C GLN A 242 -3.84 12.54 16.36
N THR A 243 -3.36 13.21 15.31
CA THR A 243 -3.80 14.57 14.96
C THR A 243 -4.27 14.70 13.52
N HIS A 244 -5.42 15.34 13.32
CA HIS A 244 -6.04 15.60 12.00
C HIS A 244 -5.83 17.05 11.52
N ASN A 245 -4.99 17.83 12.21
CA ASN A 245 -4.75 19.26 11.99
C ASN A 245 -3.26 19.58 11.81
N SER A 246 -2.94 20.86 11.59
CA SER A 246 -1.58 21.38 11.59
C SER A 246 -0.83 20.99 12.87
N ILE A 247 0.29 20.27 12.75
CA ILE A 247 1.11 19.79 13.87
C ILE A 247 2.35 20.68 13.99
N PRO A 248 2.54 21.41 15.09
CA PRO A 248 3.76 22.18 15.30
C PRO A 248 4.90 21.25 15.75
N LEU A 249 5.99 21.29 15.01
CA LEU A 249 7.23 20.56 15.26
C LEU A 249 8.29 21.56 15.73
N GLN A 250 8.89 21.30 16.90
CA GLN A 250 10.00 22.09 17.42
C GLN A 250 11.31 21.58 16.83
N VAL A 251 12.04 22.48 16.16
CA VAL A 251 13.25 22.18 15.40
C VAL A 251 14.40 23.02 15.92
N LEU A 252 15.58 22.41 16.04
CA LEU A 252 16.86 23.07 16.29
C LEU A 252 17.71 23.03 15.00
N ARG A 253 18.09 24.20 14.50
CA ARG A 253 19.02 24.38 13.37
C ARG A 253 20.02 25.45 13.72
N ASN A 254 21.32 25.19 13.55
CA ASN A 254 22.38 26.19 13.80
C ASN A 254 22.28 26.89 15.18
N SER A 255 21.97 26.14 16.24
CA SER A 255 21.74 26.65 17.61
C SER A 255 20.51 27.54 17.79
N GLN A 256 19.65 27.70 16.78
CA GLN A 256 18.39 28.41 16.86
C GLN A 256 17.21 27.43 16.91
N GLN A 257 16.27 27.68 17.83
CA GLN A 257 15.03 26.93 17.94
C GLN A 257 13.89 27.66 17.24
N PHE A 258 13.12 26.94 16.45
CA PHE A 258 11.93 27.47 15.76
C PHE A 258 10.88 26.37 15.62
N VAL A 259 9.68 26.75 15.21
CA VAL A 259 8.54 25.85 15.03
C VAL A 259 8.19 25.76 13.55
N VAL A 260 8.04 24.53 13.07
CA VAL A 260 7.58 24.22 11.72
C VAL A 260 6.20 23.57 11.81
N TYR A 261 5.25 23.99 10.98
CA TYR A 261 3.90 23.45 11.00
C TYR A 261 3.72 22.40 9.90
N ILE A 262 3.49 21.15 10.30
CA ILE A 262 3.21 20.03 9.41
C ILE A 262 1.69 20.04 9.15
N THR A 263 1.27 20.32 7.91
CA THR A 263 -0.16 20.23 7.54
C THR A 263 -0.40 18.99 6.70
N GLY A 264 -1.39 18.18 7.11
CA GLY A 264 -1.94 17.11 6.27
C GLY A 264 -2.93 17.69 5.27
N LYS A 265 -2.47 18.55 4.35
CA LYS A 265 -3.31 18.88 3.19
C LYS A 265 -3.00 17.88 2.07
N THR A 266 -4.01 17.07 1.76
CA THR A 266 -4.19 16.51 0.43
C THR A 266 -3.99 17.65 -0.56
N VAL A 267 -2.98 17.55 -1.42
CA VAL A 267 -2.77 18.50 -2.51
C VAL A 267 -3.99 18.38 -3.44
N VAL A 268 -4.97 19.25 -3.24
CA VAL A 268 -5.90 19.65 -4.29
C VAL A 268 -5.26 20.86 -4.93
N GLU A 269 -4.47 20.61 -5.98
CA GLU A 269 -4.13 21.67 -6.92
C GLU A 269 -5.30 21.84 -7.88
N ALA A 270 -5.90 23.03 -7.85
CA ALA A 270 -6.90 23.48 -8.80
C ALA A 270 -6.20 23.94 -10.09
N THR A 271 -6.68 23.39 -11.21
CA THR A 271 -6.53 23.78 -12.63
C THR A 271 -5.15 24.17 -13.14
#